data_AF-A0A963T8U6-F1
#
_entry.id   AF-A0A963T8U6-F1
#
_cell.length_a   1.000
_cell.length_b   1.000
_cell.length_c   1.000
_cell.angle_alpha   90.00
_cell.angle_beta   90.00
_cell.angle_gamma   90.00
#
_symmetry.space_group_name_H-M   'P 1'
#
loop_
_entity.id
_entity.type
_entity.pdbx_description
1 polymer ?
#
loop_
_entity_poly.entity_id
_entity_poly.type
_entity_poly.pdbx_seq_one_letter_code
_entity_poly.pdbx_strand_id
1 'polypeptide(L)' 'MSDDPFGRRVLVLAPHPDDEVVGCAALICRALARGGRVTVAFLTDGVPEADLLWRRQRPKRNERVDRRFA' A
#
# COMPACT_ATOMS: atom_id res chain seq x y z
N MET A 1 -5.21 -31.24 0.64
CA MET A 1 -4.66 -29.90 0.31
C MET A 1 -5.65 -28.82 0.75
N SER A 2 -5.94 -28.71 2.05
CA SER A 2 -7.10 -27.93 2.53
C SER A 2 -6.78 -26.88 3.60
N ASP A 3 -5.55 -26.79 4.12
CA ASP A 3 -5.17 -25.77 5.09
C ASP A 3 -4.22 -24.75 4.45
N ASP A 4 -4.77 -23.87 3.61
CA ASP A 4 -4.08 -22.64 3.25
C ASP A 4 -4.50 -21.56 4.24
N PRO A 5 -3.62 -21.09 5.14
CA PRO A 5 -3.96 -20.04 6.11
C PRO A 5 -4.32 -18.71 5.44
N PHE A 6 -4.06 -18.57 4.13
CA PHE A 6 -4.35 -17.36 3.36
C PHE A 6 -5.47 -17.69 2.38
N GLY A 7 -6.70 -17.24 2.70
CA GLY A 7 -7.88 -17.54 1.90
C GLY A 7 -7.74 -17.16 0.41
N ARG A 8 -8.60 -17.72 -0.45
CA ARG A 8 -8.58 -17.46 -1.91
C ARG A 8 -8.83 -16.00 -2.32
N ARG A 9 -9.33 -15.18 -1.40
CA ARG A 9 -9.57 -13.73 -1.59
C ARG A 9 -8.98 -12.99 -0.41
N VAL A 10 -8.04 -12.10 -0.68
CA VAL A 10 -7.31 -11.33 0.31
C VAL A 10 -7.55 -9.84 0.05
N LEU A 11 -7.90 -9.11 1.10
CA LEU A 11 -7.89 -7.65 1.12
C LEU A 11 -6.74 -7.20 2.03
N VAL A 12 -5.82 -6.41 1.49
CA VAL A 12 -4.76 -5.74 2.25
C VAL A 12 -5.18 -4.29 2.44
N LEU A 13 -5.29 -3.86 3.70
CA LEU A 13 -5.47 -2.45 4.04
C LEU A 13 -4.08 -1.84 4.28
N ALA A 14 -3.66 -0.96 3.38
CA ALA A 14 -2.35 -0.32 3.43
C ALA A 14 -2.53 1.18 3.79
N PRO A 15 -1.98 1.65 4.93
CA PRO A 15 -2.12 3.05 5.32
C PRO A 15 -1.62 4.02 4.24
N HIS A 16 -0.47 3.73 3.65
CA HIS A 16 0.12 4.48 2.54
C HIS A 16 0.51 3.51 1.41
N PRO A 17 0.68 4.00 0.17
CA PRO A 17 1.29 3.19 -0.87
C PRO A 17 2.70 2.75 -0.44
N ASP A 18 3.09 1.54 -0.82
CA ASP A 18 4.35 0.84 -0.49
C ASP A 18 4.32 0.03 0.82
N ASP A 19 3.36 0.30 1.74
CA ASP A 19 3.23 -0.45 3.01
C ASP A 19 2.88 -1.94 2.77
N GLU A 20 2.16 -2.26 1.70
CA GLU A 20 1.80 -3.65 1.33
C GLU A 20 3.02 -4.46 0.92
N VAL A 21 4.02 -3.82 0.32
CA VAL A 21 5.27 -4.48 -0.08
C VAL A 21 6.08 -4.80 1.17
N VAL A 22 6.22 -3.86 2.09
CA VAL A 22 7.02 -4.04 3.31
C VAL A 22 6.34 -5.01 4.29
N GLY A 23 5.04 -4.85 4.52
CA GLY A 23 4.31 -5.61 5.52
C GLY A 23 3.72 -6.93 5.02
N CYS A 24 3.39 -7.04 3.74
CA CYS A 24 2.54 -8.12 3.22
C CYS A 24 3.08 -8.86 1.98
N ALA A 25 4.26 -8.53 1.43
CA ALA A 25 4.73 -9.13 0.17
C ALA A 25 4.73 -10.67 0.19
N ALA A 26 5.22 -11.30 1.25
CA ALA A 26 5.25 -12.77 1.35
C ALA A 26 3.84 -13.39 1.38
N LEU A 27 2.85 -12.70 1.94
CA LEU A 27 1.45 -13.12 1.93
C LEU A 27 0.85 -12.98 0.53
N ILE A 28 1.05 -11.82 -0.10
CA ILE A 28 0.55 -11.50 -1.44
C ILE A 28 1.09 -12.50 -2.46
N CYS A 29 2.40 -12.71 -2.49
CA CYS A 29 3.04 -13.65 -3.41
C CYS A 29 2.52 -15.08 -3.22
N ARG A 30 2.35 -15.54 -1.97
CA ARG A 30 1.83 -16.90 -1.69
C ARG A 30 0.38 -17.08 -2.11
N ALA A 31 -0.46 -16.07 -1.92
CA ALA A 31 -1.86 -16.08 -2.34
C ALA A 31 -1.96 -16.10 -3.88
N LEU A 32 -1.20 -15.26 -4.57
CA LEU A 32 -1.17 -15.21 -6.04
C LEU A 32 -0.65 -16.51 -6.66
N ALA A 33 0.44 -17.09 -6.12
CA ALA A 33 1.01 -18.35 -6.61
C ALA A 33 0.05 -19.55 -6.50
N ARG A 34 -0.99 -19.44 -5.67
CA ARG A 34 -2.04 -20.45 -5.48
C ARG A 34 -3.33 -20.15 -6.26
N GLY A 35 -3.30 -19.16 -7.15
CA GLY A 35 -4.47 -18.73 -7.93
C GLY A 35 -5.48 -17.91 -7.13
N GLY A 36 -5.09 -17.40 -5.96
CA GLY A 36 -5.88 -16.46 -5.18
C GLY A 36 -5.94 -15.08 -5.82
N ARG A 37 -6.88 -14.25 -5.34
CA ARG A 37 -7.00 -12.84 -5.73
C ARG A 37 -6.65 -11.96 -4.54
N VAL A 38 -5.83 -10.95 -4.81
CA VAL A 38 -5.44 -9.94 -3.83
C VAL A 38 -5.94 -8.58 -4.29
N THR A 39 -6.59 -7.85 -3.40
CA THR A 39 -6.92 -6.43 -3.57
C THR A 39 -6.20 -5.65 -2.48
N VAL A 40 -5.57 -4.55 -2.86
CA VAL A 40 -4.93 -3.61 -1.92
C VAL A 40 -5.75 -2.33 -1.91
N ALA A 41 -6.18 -1.91 -0.73
CA ALA A 41 -6.85 -0.64 -0.53
C ALA A 41 -5.90 0.31 0.20
N PHE A 42 -5.48 1.36 -0.51
CA PHE A 42 -4.68 2.43 0.05
C PHE A 42 -5.58 3.43 0.76
N LEU A 43 -5.28 3.70 2.04
CA LEU A 43 -6.10 4.60 2.85
C LEU A 43 -5.73 6.07 2.66
N THR A 44 -4.50 6.34 2.21
CA THR A 44 -3.97 7.67 1.95
C THR A 44 -3.06 7.66 0.71
N ASP A 45 -2.61 8.83 0.27
CA ASP A 45 -1.63 9.00 -0.82
C ASP A 45 -0.16 8.92 -0.36
N GLY A 46 0.10 8.73 0.94
CA GLY A 46 1.47 8.74 1.47
C GLY A 46 2.12 10.12 1.54
N VAL A 47 1.35 11.20 1.41
CA VAL A 47 1.85 12.59 1.51
C VAL A 47 1.33 13.23 2.79
N PRO A 48 2.19 13.45 3.80
CA PRO A 48 1.80 14.12 5.03
C PRO A 48 1.34 15.57 4.81
N GLU A 49 0.64 16.10 5.83
CA GLU A 49 0.34 17.53 5.92
C GLU A 49 1.59 18.40 5.94
N ALA A 50 1.48 19.63 5.42
CA ALA A 50 2.63 20.49 5.17
C ALA A 50 3.41 20.84 6.45
N ASP A 51 2.73 20.93 7.59
CA ASP A 51 3.34 21.19 8.89
C ASP A 51 4.16 20.01 9.42
N LEU A 52 3.78 18.77 9.09
CA LEU A 52 4.50 17.54 9.41
C LEU A 52 5.72 17.28 8.53
N LEU A 53 5.80 17.95 7.37
CA LEU A 53 6.96 17.84 6.48
C LEU A 53 8.17 18.62 6.99
N TRP A 54 9.36 18.10 6.68
CA TRP A 54 10.62 18.83 6.84
C TRP A 54 10.53 20.18 6.12
N ARG A 55 11.07 21.26 6.71
CA ARG A 55 10.97 22.63 6.17
C ARG A 55 11.30 22.74 4.67
N ARG A 56 12.29 21.98 4.19
CA ARG A 56 12.73 21.97 2.78
C ARG A 56 11.76 21.23 1.85
N GLN A 57 10.92 20.34 2.38
CA GLN A 57 9.95 19.56 1.61
C GLN A 57 8.59 20.26 1.49
N ARG A 58 8.26 21.18 2.40
CA ARG A 58 6.97 21.90 2.42
C ARG A 58 6.60 22.55 1.07
N PRO A 59 7.51 23.27 0.38
CA PRO A 59 7.16 23.93 -0.87
C PRO A 59 6.73 22.96 -1.98
N LYS A 60 7.18 21.70 -1.91
CA LYS A 60 6.91 20.67 -2.93
C LYS A 60 5.75 19.74 -2.57
N ARG A 61 4.94 20.07 -1.55
CA ARG A 61 3.84 19.17 -1.12
C ARG A 61 2.86 18.90 -2.26
N ASN A 62 2.36 19.94 -2.93
CA ASN A 62 1.37 19.77 -3.99
C ASN A 62 1.93 18.94 -5.15
N GLU A 63 3.17 19.21 -5.57
CA GLU A 63 3.85 18.37 -6.58
C GLU A 63 3.98 16.90 -6.18
N ARG A 64 4.06 16.59 -4.87
CA ARG A 64 4.10 15.21 -4.36
C ARG A 64 2.71 14.56 -4.38
N VAL A 65 1.66 15.32 -4.07
CA VAL A 65 0.26 14.86 -4.18
C VAL A 65 -0.07 14.59 -5.64
N ASP A 66 0.21 15.52 -6.55
CA ASP A 66 -0.09 15.38 -7.97
C ASP A 66 0.56 14.13 -8.59
N ARG A 67 1.78 13.80 -8.17
CA ARG A 67 2.49 12.58 -8.59
C ARG A 67 1.86 11.27 -8.14
N ARG A 68 0.96 11.28 -7.16
CA ARG A 68 0.26 10.06 -6.68
C ARG A 68 -1.01 9.77 -7.47
N PHE A 69 -1.54 10.75 -8.17
CA PHE A 69 -2.81 10.66 -8.91
C PHE A 69 -2.65 10.84 -10.44
N ALA A 70 -1.44 11.15 -10.91
CA ALA A 70 -1.06 11.16 -12.32
C ALA A 70 -0.67 9.76 -12.80
#